data_AF-A0A974VWP3-F1
#
_entry.id   AF-A0A974VWP3-F1
#
_cell.length_a   1.000
_cell.length_b   1.000
_cell.length_c   1.000
_cell.angle_alpha   90.00
_cell.angle_beta   90.00
_cell.angle_gamma   90.00
#
_symmetry.space_group_name_H-M   'P 1'
#
loop_
_entity.id
_entity.type
_entity.pdbx_description
1 polymer ?
#
loop_
_entity_poly.entity_id
_entity_poly.type
_entity_poly.pdbx_seq_one_letter_code
_entity_poly.pdbx_strand_id
1 'polypeptide(L)' 'MSVSSPAVFPVTVDTEKCIAHKGCTVCIDVCPLDVLAIDQATGKAHMKYDECWYCLPCEKDCPTGALHVDIPYLLR' A
#
# COMPACT_ATOMS: atom_id res chain seq x y z
N MET A 1 -7.47 0.07 29.07
CA MET A 1 -8.71 -0.13 28.29
C MET A 1 -9.05 1.24 27.72
N SER A 2 -8.76 1.64 26.49
CA SER A 2 -8.58 0.91 25.24
C SER A 2 -7.71 1.78 24.34
N VAL A 3 -6.50 1.32 23.99
CA VAL A 3 -5.69 2.01 22.96
C VAL A 3 -6.27 1.60 21.62
N SER A 4 -7.30 2.31 21.18
CA SER A 4 -7.71 2.33 19.79
C SER A 4 -6.66 3.14 19.02
N SER A 5 -5.45 2.60 18.86
CA SER A 5 -4.64 2.99 17.71
C SER A 5 -5.33 2.35 16.51
N PRO A 6 -5.86 3.12 15.54
CA PRO A 6 -6.05 2.52 14.23
C PRO A 6 -4.67 1.98 13.86
N ALA A 7 -4.57 0.73 13.44
CA ALA A 7 -3.36 0.30 12.76
C ALA A 7 -3.22 1.25 11.56
N VAL A 8 -2.36 2.27 11.70
CA VAL A 8 -2.07 3.20 10.63
C VAL A 8 -1.18 2.40 9.71
N PHE A 9 -1.81 1.71 8.77
CA PHE A 9 -1.10 0.99 7.74
C PHE A 9 -0.20 2.01 7.04
N PRO A 10 1.11 1.76 6.97
CA PRO A 10 2.08 2.72 6.44
C PRO A 10 1.94 2.95 4.94
N VAL A 11 1.09 2.19 4.24
CA VAL A 11 0.79 2.40 2.83
C VAL A 11 -0.71 2.63 2.67
N THR A 12 -1.07 3.79 2.14
CA THR A 12 -2.45 4.15 1.78
C THR A 12 -2.66 4.06 0.27
N VAL A 13 -3.88 3.71 -0.15
CA VAL A 13 -4.22 3.52 -1.57
C VAL A 13 -5.40 4.43 -1.93
N ASP A 14 -5.18 5.32 -2.89
CA ASP A 14 -6.20 6.10 -3.57
C ASP A 14 -6.97 5.19 -4.55
N THR A 15 -8.20 4.86 -4.18
CA THR A 15 -9.04 3.93 -4.94
C THR A 15 -9.51 4.49 -6.28
N GLU A 16 -9.53 5.82 -6.45
CA GLU A 16 -9.92 6.47 -7.71
C GLU A 16 -8.80 6.35 -8.74
N LYS A 17 -7.54 6.50 -8.30
CA LYS A 17 -6.35 6.36 -9.16
C LYS A 17 -5.92 4.91 -9.37
N CYS A 18 -6.28 4.00 -8.47
CA CYS A 18 -5.84 2.61 -8.55
C CYS A 18 -6.50 1.85 -9.73
N ILE A 19 -5.65 1.32 -10.62
CA ILE A 19 -6.05 0.57 -11.83
C ILE A 19 -5.85 -0.94 -11.70
N ALA A 20 -5.80 -1.49 -10.47
CA ALA A 20 -5.62 -2.93 -10.25
C ALA A 20 -6.72 -3.78 -10.91
N HIS A 21 -7.97 -3.31 -10.93
CA HIS A 21 -9.08 -3.93 -11.67
C HIS A 21 -8.84 -4.09 -13.18
N LYS A 22 -7.86 -3.39 -13.75
CA LYS A 22 -7.40 -3.54 -15.15
C LYS A 22 -6.21 -4.49 -15.30
N GLY A 23 -5.80 -5.17 -14.23
CA GLY A 23 -4.67 -6.11 -14.21
C GLY A 23 -3.34 -5.51 -13.77
N CYS A 24 -3.30 -4.29 -13.20
CA CYS A 24 -2.07 -3.70 -12.70
C CYS A 24 -1.65 -4.33 -11.36
N THR A 25 -0.44 -4.90 -11.29
CA THR A 25 0.13 -5.54 -10.09
C THR A 25 1.47 -4.94 -9.65
N VAL A 26 1.92 -3.86 -10.29
CA VAL A 26 3.27 -3.28 -10.08
C VAL A 26 3.62 -3.11 -8.60
N CYS A 27 2.72 -2.55 -7.79
CA CYS A 27 2.97 -2.34 -6.36
C CYS A 27 3.20 -3.63 -5.57
N ILE A 28 2.60 -4.75 -5.99
CA ILE A 28 2.78 -6.08 -5.42
C ILE A 28 4.13 -6.64 -5.88
N ASP A 29 4.39 -6.57 -7.20
CA ASP A 29 5.59 -7.15 -7.82
C ASP A 29 6.90 -6.51 -7.30
N VAL A 30 6.87 -5.20 -6.99
CA VAL A 30 8.03 -4.47 -6.47
C VAL A 30 8.14 -4.52 -4.95
N CYS A 31 7.15 -5.09 -4.24
CA CYS A 31 7.19 -5.16 -2.79
C CYS A 31 8.03 -6.35 -2.34
N PRO A 32 9.20 -6.14 -1.71
CA PRO A 32 10.09 -7.25 -1.32
C PRO A 32 9.52 -8.10 -0.18
N LEU A 33 8.49 -7.62 0.50
CA LEU A 33 7.86 -8.28 1.64
C LEU A 33 6.46 -8.82 1.31
N ASP A 34 5.98 -8.65 0.07
CA ASP A 34 4.66 -9.12 -0.37
C ASP A 34 3.51 -8.69 0.56
N VAL A 35 3.58 -7.46 1.09
CA VAL A 35 2.58 -6.94 2.05
C VAL A 35 1.34 -6.34 1.39
N LEU A 36 1.33 -6.22 0.06
CA LEU A 36 0.23 -5.67 -0.73
C LEU A 36 -0.49 -6.78 -1.48
N ALA A 37 -1.82 -6.72 -1.54
CA ALA A 37 -2.63 -7.66 -2.30
C ALA A 37 -3.79 -6.95 -2.99
N ILE A 38 -4.43 -7.63 -3.95
CA ILE A 38 -5.67 -7.15 -4.55
C ILE A 38 -6.85 -7.68 -3.76
N ASP A 39 -7.69 -6.77 -3.28
CA ASP A 39 -8.99 -7.10 -2.73
C ASP A 39 -9.92 -7.53 -3.88
N GLN A 40 -10.45 -8.75 -3.79
CA GLN A 40 -11.30 -9.33 -4.83
C GLN A 40 -12.68 -8.65 -4.92
N ALA A 41 -13.17 -8.03 -3.85
CA ALA A 41 -14.46 -7.35 -3.83
C ALA A 41 -14.37 -5.97 -4.50
N THR A 42 -13.28 -5.24 -4.26
CA THR A 42 -13.10 -3.88 -4.81
C THR A 42 -12.30 -3.84 -6.10
N GLY A 43 -11.49 -4.88 -6.38
CA GLY A 43 -10.50 -4.87 -7.46
C GLY A 43 -9.41 -3.83 -7.25
N LYS A 44 -9.11 -3.48 -5.99
CA LYS A 44 -8.13 -2.45 -5.61
C LYS A 44 -7.00 -3.06 -4.80
N ALA A 45 -5.83 -2.43 -4.87
CA ALA A 45 -4.72 -2.79 -4.00
C ALA A 45 -5.04 -2.38 -2.55
N HIS A 46 -4.61 -3.20 -1.60
CA HIS A 46 -4.69 -2.91 -0.17
C HIS A 46 -3.50 -3.55 0.56
N MET A 47 -3.21 -3.07 1.77
CA MET A 47 -2.26 -3.74 2.64
C MET A 47 -2.89 -4.99 3.26
N LYS A 48 -2.23 -6.14 3.01
CA LYS A 48 -2.60 -7.44 3.58
C LYS A 48 -1.91 -7.68 4.92
N TYR A 49 -0.68 -7.20 5.09
CA TYR A 49 0.15 -7.41 6.28
C TYR A 49 0.78 -6.10 6.75
N ASP A 50 0.87 -5.90 8.06
CA ASP A 50 1.47 -4.71 8.67
C ASP A 50 2.98 -4.85 8.90
N GLU A 51 3.72 -5.10 7.81
CA GLU A 51 5.16 -5.39 7.86
C GLU A 51 5.97 -4.50 6.89
N CYS A 52 5.41 -3.38 6.42
CA CYS A 52 6.09 -2.51 5.45
C CYS A 52 7.41 -1.93 6.00
N TRP A 53 8.45 -1.94 5.17
CA TRP A 53 9.78 -1.39 5.47
C TRP A 53 10.04 0.02 4.90
N TYR A 54 9.01 0.70 4.40
CA TYR A 54 9.13 2.08 3.90
C TYR A 54 10.16 2.22 2.76
N CYS A 55 10.35 1.19 1.95
CA CYS A 55 11.37 1.17 0.90
C CYS A 55 11.06 2.13 -0.27
N LEU A 56 9.77 2.45 -0.47
CA LEU A 56 9.21 3.35 -1.50
C LEU A 56 9.02 2.86 -2.96
N PRO A 57 9.44 1.68 -3.45
CA PRO A 57 9.16 1.29 -4.84
C PRO A 57 7.66 1.25 -5.18
N CYS A 58 6.82 0.77 -4.25
CA CYS A 58 5.39 0.65 -4.50
C CYS A 58 4.69 2.01 -4.73
N GLU A 59 5.18 3.09 -4.12
CA GLU A 59 4.74 4.47 -4.37
C GLU A 59 5.38 5.05 -5.63
N LYS A 60 6.70 4.90 -5.79
CA LYS A 60 7.45 5.50 -6.91
C LYS A 60 7.12 4.89 -8.27
N ASP A 61 6.94 3.57 -8.30
CA ASP A 61 6.73 2.82 -9.55
C ASP A 61 5.24 2.71 -9.89
N CYS A 62 4.34 3.19 -9.02
CA CYS A 62 2.92 3.21 -9.30
C CYS A 62 2.63 4.10 -10.52
N PRO A 63 2.15 3.54 -11.65
CA PRO A 63 2.00 4.30 -12.89
C PRO A 63 0.93 5.40 -12.80
N THR A 64 0.04 5.31 -11.82
CA THR A 64 -1.03 6.28 -11.59
C THR A 64 -0.82 7.12 -10.33
N GLY A 65 0.27 6.90 -9.57
CA GLY A 65 0.49 7.57 -8.29
C GLY A 65 -0.63 7.32 -7.27
N ALA A 66 -1.16 6.10 -7.25
CA ALA A 66 -2.27 5.71 -6.37
C ALA A 66 -1.82 5.30 -4.96
N LEU A 67 -0.54 5.06 -4.72
CA LEU A 67 -0.02 4.63 -3.42
C LEU A 67 0.75 5.77 -2.75
N HIS A 68 0.60 5.88 -1.44
CA HIS A 68 1.40 6.79 -0.61
C HIS A 68 1.96 6.03 0.59
N VAL A 69 3.26 6.18 0.85
CA VAL A 69 3.94 5.59 2.00
C VAL A 69 4.13 6.65 3.08
N ASP A 70 3.43 6.48 4.19
CA ASP A 70 3.56 7.32 5.38
C ASP A 70 4.77 6.87 6.20
N ILE A 71 5.92 7.53 6.01
CA ILE A 71 7.13 7.26 6.79
C ILE A 71 7.03 7.95 8.16
N PRO A 72 7.15 7.20 9.29
CA PRO A 72 7.21 7.78 10.62
C PRO A 72 8.31 8.83 10.74
N TYR A 73 8.03 9.91 11.46
CA TYR A 73 9.00 11.01 11.67
C TYR A 73 10.37 10.53 12.17
N LEU A 74 10.40 9.46 12.97
CA LEU A 74 11.65 8.90 13.51
C LEU A 74 12.56 8.22 12.47
N LEU A 75 12.04 7.92 11.28
CA LEU A 75 12.79 7.28 10.17
C LEU A 75 13.15 8.27 9.05
N ARG A 76 12.78 9.55 9.18
CA ARG A 76 12.99 10.60 8.17
C ARG A 76 14.18 11.49 8.54
#